data_AF-A0A2W5TKL7-F1
#
_entry.id   AF-A0A2W5TKL7-F1
#
_cell.length_a   1.000
_cell.length_b   1.000
_cell.length_c   1.000
_cell.angle_alpha   90.00
_cell.angle_beta   90.00
_cell.angle_gamma   90.00
#
_symmetry.space_group_name_H-M   'P 1'
#
loop_
_entity.id
_entity.type
_entity.pdbx_description
1 polymer ?
#
loop_
_entity_poly.entity_id
_entity_poly.type
_entity_poly.pdbx_seq_one_letter_code
_entity_poly.pdbx_strand_id
1 'polypeptide(L)'
;MPGDGLGILSAAGVAALKFGRSACLGFEPFIGVTVEVTAVSPHPLGGFRATELHLKMDAGAYDAALVARDASLGIHHEAPDPVEAAAATCEALAWLIVLLNEAPPRGPAAFAEWAKKLDGVRVRTDGGLRLGSGKYDATVWVGDGPFPEQRLAQFGAPDGLEAGQGFIGLGLGLPGAAALVRATDPGFEAWAGGGMLRELSKLAAELSRHGPGVLLPQAGVALDADLFRGRLGDLADPTCRPFGAWVATSMDSARNAYSSYGMGVQALPDVEVTYASAERWELGRAREAVLVACATMVHENRELTDGERITATIGQAIGAHPLRPMEGDTETYLVGRVDGRVQLTRETDARAGWARSPPRVALNTYQRMLDGAYEAGFDAEQFTGFTPELPESIPGFEVEVRESKAGFFMTSNGVGRVAQRFGSAEQRNVHVVLVTAMKAHHPMIANLIATVAAHIHTQSSPAEVFKSGDTVGVPFAEIGAAGFVLASAGSVVIAEGPEIELLELVPLTKAELEGARLYGSRDVLSTLGKMTPQSRAERWRLKLVN
;
A
#
# COMPACT_ATOMS: atom_id res chain seq x y z
N MET A 1 -5.32 -17.52 -46.52
CA MET A 1 -5.70 -16.36 -45.68
C MET A 1 -7.18 -16.47 -45.43
N PRO A 2 -7.67 -16.41 -44.18
CA PRO A 2 -9.09 -16.19 -43.92
C PRO A 2 -9.48 -14.90 -44.66
N GLY A 3 -10.63 -14.90 -45.35
CA GLY A 3 -11.03 -13.77 -46.19
C GLY A 3 -11.02 -12.48 -45.39
N ASP A 4 -10.27 -11.49 -45.85
CA ASP A 4 -10.30 -10.11 -45.32
C ASP A 4 -11.80 -9.71 -45.27
N GLY A 5 -12.38 -9.48 -44.09
CA GLY A 5 -13.82 -9.24 -43.95
C GLY A 5 -14.27 -8.14 -44.92
N LEU A 6 -15.08 -8.49 -45.93
CA LEU A 6 -15.45 -7.56 -47.00
C LEU A 6 -16.74 -6.82 -46.64
N GLY A 7 -16.62 -5.56 -46.21
CA GLY A 7 -17.72 -4.60 -46.20
C GLY A 7 -17.89 -3.90 -47.56
N ILE A 8 -18.95 -3.11 -47.70
CA ILE A 8 -19.24 -2.30 -48.88
C ILE A 8 -19.34 -0.84 -48.45
N LEU A 9 -18.44 0.02 -48.93
CA LEU A 9 -18.54 1.48 -48.78
C LEU A 9 -19.41 2.04 -49.91
N SER A 10 -20.47 2.76 -49.56
CA SER A 10 -21.26 3.56 -50.50
C SER A 10 -21.00 5.05 -50.25
N ALA A 11 -20.53 5.76 -51.28
CA ALA A 11 -20.42 7.21 -51.28
C ALA A 11 -21.40 7.78 -52.31
N ALA A 12 -22.02 8.93 -52.01
CA ALA A 12 -22.96 9.57 -52.92
C ALA A 12 -22.27 9.86 -54.27
N GLY A 13 -22.70 9.16 -55.32
CA GLY A 13 -22.17 9.31 -56.68
C GLY A 13 -20.96 8.43 -57.04
N VAL A 14 -20.53 7.48 -56.19
CA VAL A 14 -19.43 6.55 -56.52
C VAL A 14 -19.88 5.09 -56.36
N ALA A 15 -19.42 4.21 -57.26
CA ALA A 15 -19.69 2.78 -57.20
C ALA A 15 -19.22 2.16 -55.88
N ALA A 16 -19.98 1.19 -55.39
CA ALA A 16 -19.76 0.59 -54.08
C ALA A 16 -18.37 -0.07 -54.00
N LEU A 17 -17.52 0.37 -53.08
CA LEU A 17 -16.14 -0.13 -52.92
C LEU A 17 -16.10 -1.25 -51.87
N LYS A 18 -15.49 -2.38 -52.22
CA LYS A 18 -15.20 -3.46 -51.29
C LYS A 18 -14.13 -3.00 -50.28
N PHE A 19 -14.38 -3.19 -49.00
CA PHE A 19 -13.62 -2.61 -47.90
C PHE A 19 -13.23 -3.70 -46.88
N GLY A 20 -11.93 -3.94 -46.72
CA GLY A 20 -11.37 -5.03 -45.89
C GLY A 20 -11.02 -4.60 -44.46
N ARG A 21 -10.68 -5.56 -43.58
CA ARG A 21 -10.21 -5.30 -42.21
C ARG A 21 -8.95 -4.44 -42.18
N SER A 22 -8.07 -4.62 -43.15
CA SER A 22 -6.85 -3.81 -43.33
C SER A 22 -7.14 -2.32 -43.59
N ALA A 23 -8.34 -1.98 -44.06
CA ALA A 23 -8.71 -0.62 -44.44
C ALA A 23 -9.31 0.20 -43.27
N CYS A 24 -9.36 -0.35 -42.05
CA CYS A 24 -9.86 0.30 -40.84
C CYS A 24 -8.86 0.25 -39.70
N LEU A 25 -8.86 1.29 -38.85
CA LEU A 25 -8.28 1.20 -37.51
C LEU A 25 -9.39 0.85 -36.50
N GLY A 26 -9.28 -0.30 -35.83
CA GLY A 26 -10.16 -0.66 -34.70
C GLY A 26 -11.59 -1.08 -35.06
N PHE A 27 -11.90 -1.33 -36.33
CA PHE A 27 -13.21 -1.79 -36.79
C PHE A 27 -13.05 -2.90 -37.84
N GLU A 28 -13.72 -4.04 -37.66
CA GLU A 28 -13.76 -5.10 -38.67
C GLU A 28 -15.06 -5.00 -39.47
N PRO A 29 -15.02 -4.63 -40.76
CA PRO A 29 -16.22 -4.50 -41.57
C PRO A 29 -16.83 -5.87 -41.88
N PHE A 30 -18.16 -5.97 -41.76
CA PHE A 30 -18.91 -7.17 -42.11
C PHE A 30 -20.25 -6.83 -42.75
N ILE A 31 -20.83 -7.81 -43.44
CA ILE A 31 -22.08 -7.65 -44.19
C ILE A 31 -23.22 -7.29 -43.24
N GLY A 32 -23.98 -6.25 -43.60
CA GLY A 32 -25.16 -5.81 -42.85
C GLY A 32 -24.93 -4.56 -42.00
N VAL A 33 -23.68 -4.10 -41.83
CA VAL A 33 -23.37 -2.86 -41.09
C VAL A 33 -23.14 -1.69 -42.04
N THR A 34 -23.73 -0.53 -41.71
CA THR A 34 -23.51 0.73 -42.42
C THR A 34 -22.73 1.69 -41.52
N VAL A 35 -21.61 2.20 -42.03
CA VAL A 35 -20.75 3.18 -41.35
C VAL A 35 -20.57 4.43 -42.20
N GLU A 36 -20.36 5.55 -41.54
CA GLU A 36 -19.88 6.81 -42.10
C GLU A 36 -18.40 6.96 -41.78
N VAL A 37 -17.55 7.15 -42.80
CA VAL A 37 -16.13 7.45 -42.61
C VAL A 37 -15.98 8.96 -42.47
N THR A 38 -15.51 9.44 -41.33
CA THR A 38 -15.30 10.88 -41.06
C THR A 38 -13.84 11.29 -41.13
N ALA A 39 -12.91 10.37 -40.95
CA ALA A 39 -11.48 10.63 -41.13
C ALA A 39 -10.75 9.43 -41.76
N VAL A 40 -9.72 9.73 -42.56
CA VAL A 40 -8.85 8.74 -43.21
C VAL A 40 -7.37 9.10 -43.03
N SER A 41 -6.50 8.09 -43.10
CA SER A 41 -5.04 8.27 -43.20
C SER A 41 -4.44 7.38 -44.29
N PRO A 42 -3.21 7.65 -44.76
CA PRO A 42 -2.53 6.76 -45.70
C PRO A 42 -2.34 5.35 -45.10
N HIS A 43 -2.63 4.32 -45.89
CA HIS A 43 -2.43 2.92 -45.49
C HIS A 43 -1.01 2.44 -45.86
N PRO A 44 -0.31 1.66 -45.00
CA PRO A 44 1.07 1.22 -45.27
C PRO A 44 1.27 0.41 -46.56
N LEU A 45 0.21 -0.24 -47.05
CA LEU A 45 0.22 -1.01 -48.31
C LEU A 45 -0.32 -0.20 -49.51
N GLY A 46 -0.48 1.12 -49.35
CA GLY A 46 -1.10 2.01 -50.34
C GLY A 46 -2.60 2.20 -50.13
N GLY A 47 -3.13 3.34 -50.60
CA GLY A 47 -4.54 3.73 -50.43
C GLY A 47 -4.82 4.48 -49.11
N PHE A 48 -6.11 4.62 -48.79
CA PHE A 48 -6.59 5.26 -47.55
C PHE A 48 -7.16 4.20 -46.61
N ARG A 49 -6.87 4.34 -45.31
CA ARG A 49 -7.53 3.60 -44.23
C ARG A 49 -8.41 4.56 -43.42
N ALA A 50 -9.61 4.12 -43.07
CA ALA A 50 -10.47 4.84 -42.14
C ALA A 50 -9.84 4.86 -40.74
N THR A 51 -9.72 6.05 -40.17
CA THR A 51 -9.25 6.27 -38.80
C THR A 51 -10.37 6.66 -37.86
N GLU A 52 -11.44 7.25 -38.37
CA GLU A 52 -12.66 7.57 -37.62
C GLU A 52 -13.89 7.13 -38.41
N LEU A 53 -14.81 6.46 -37.72
CA LEU A 53 -16.01 5.83 -38.27
C LEU A 53 -17.18 6.08 -37.32
N HIS A 54 -18.36 6.39 -37.86
CA HIS A 54 -19.61 6.45 -37.11
C HIS A 54 -20.58 5.40 -37.64
N LEU A 55 -21.25 4.67 -36.74
CA LEU A 55 -22.31 3.75 -37.14
C LEU A 55 -23.54 4.54 -37.59
N LYS A 56 -24.09 4.23 -38.78
CA LYS A 56 -25.36 4.81 -39.26
C LYS A 56 -26.58 4.00 -38.82
N MET A 57 -26.43 3.24 -37.75
CA MET A 57 -27.47 2.40 -37.16
C MET A 57 -27.42 2.53 -35.64
N ASP A 58 -28.54 2.28 -34.97
CA ASP A 58 -28.56 2.23 -33.51
C ASP A 58 -27.76 1.04 -32.97
N ALA A 59 -27.35 1.15 -31.71
CA ALA A 59 -26.49 0.15 -31.06
C ALA A 59 -27.13 -1.25 -31.01
N GLY A 60 -28.45 -1.33 -30.84
CA GLY A 60 -29.16 -2.61 -30.79
C GLY A 60 -29.18 -3.32 -32.13
N ALA A 61 -29.41 -2.59 -33.23
CA ALA A 61 -29.33 -3.11 -34.58
C ALA A 61 -27.91 -3.60 -34.93
N TYR A 62 -26.88 -2.87 -34.50
CA TYR A 62 -25.50 -3.29 -34.68
C TYR A 62 -25.16 -4.55 -33.89
N ASP A 63 -25.54 -4.63 -32.60
CA ASP A 63 -25.30 -5.80 -31.77
C ASP A 63 -25.99 -7.04 -32.36
N ALA A 64 -27.22 -6.90 -32.86
CA ALA A 64 -27.92 -7.99 -33.55
C ALA A 64 -27.18 -8.44 -34.82
N ALA A 65 -26.64 -7.51 -35.61
CA ALA A 65 -25.85 -7.84 -36.79
C ALA A 65 -24.53 -8.55 -36.43
N LEU A 66 -23.87 -8.13 -35.35
CA LEU A 66 -22.63 -8.73 -34.86
C LEU A 66 -22.87 -10.16 -34.35
N VAL A 67 -23.96 -10.38 -33.61
CA VAL A 67 -24.40 -11.72 -33.19
C VAL A 67 -24.69 -12.61 -34.39
N ALA A 68 -25.38 -12.09 -35.41
CA ALA A 68 -25.67 -12.86 -36.63
C ALA A 68 -24.40 -13.22 -37.43
N ARG A 69 -23.44 -12.30 -37.53
CA ARG A 69 -22.11 -12.56 -38.12
C ARG A 69 -21.41 -13.69 -37.38
N ASP A 70 -21.30 -13.57 -36.07
CA ASP A 70 -20.54 -14.52 -35.27
C ASP A 70 -21.19 -15.90 -35.23
N ALA A 71 -22.52 -15.98 -35.18
CA ALA A 71 -23.26 -17.22 -35.38
C ALA A 71 -22.95 -17.87 -36.74
N SER A 72 -22.82 -17.08 -37.81
CA SER A 72 -22.44 -17.60 -39.14
C SER A 72 -21.00 -18.11 -39.22
N LEU A 73 -20.13 -17.64 -38.33
CA LEU A 73 -18.74 -18.06 -38.18
C LEU A 73 -18.56 -19.21 -37.17
N GLY A 74 -19.66 -19.70 -36.57
CA GLY A 74 -19.61 -20.69 -35.49
C GLY A 74 -19.07 -20.14 -34.17
N ILE A 75 -18.99 -18.82 -34.03
CA ILE A 75 -18.64 -18.13 -32.81
C ILE A 75 -19.93 -17.93 -32.02
N HIS A 76 -20.10 -18.69 -30.93
CA HIS A 76 -21.24 -18.55 -30.05
C HIS A 76 -21.01 -17.37 -29.11
N HIS A 77 -21.83 -16.33 -29.24
CA HIS A 77 -22.00 -15.36 -28.15
C HIS A 77 -22.88 -16.02 -27.10
N GLU A 78 -22.28 -16.36 -25.97
CA GLU A 78 -23.07 -16.66 -24.78
C GLU A 78 -23.85 -15.40 -24.42
N ALA A 79 -25.15 -15.56 -24.11
CA ALA A 79 -25.91 -14.47 -23.52
C ALA A 79 -25.16 -13.94 -22.29
N PRO A 80 -25.30 -12.65 -21.92
CA PRO A 80 -24.67 -12.14 -20.71
C PRO A 80 -25.01 -13.09 -19.56
N ASP A 81 -23.98 -13.64 -18.93
CA ASP A 81 -24.15 -14.53 -17.81
C ASP A 81 -25.03 -13.83 -16.78
N PRO A 82 -25.99 -14.54 -16.15
CA PRO A 82 -26.63 -14.03 -14.95
C PRO A 82 -25.56 -13.51 -13.99
N VAL A 83 -25.83 -12.43 -13.25
CA VAL A 83 -24.87 -11.75 -12.36
C VAL A 83 -24.06 -12.74 -11.50
N GLU A 84 -24.70 -13.77 -10.95
CA GLU A 84 -24.04 -14.85 -10.19
C GLU A 84 -23.04 -15.68 -10.99
N ALA A 85 -23.37 -16.03 -12.24
CA ALA A 85 -22.48 -16.75 -13.13
C ALA A 85 -21.32 -15.86 -13.58
N ALA A 86 -21.58 -14.57 -13.88
CA ALA A 86 -20.53 -13.61 -14.20
C ALA A 86 -19.55 -13.46 -13.02
N ALA A 87 -20.07 -13.37 -11.79
CA ALA A 87 -19.25 -13.30 -10.58
C ALA A 87 -18.40 -14.57 -10.40
N ALA A 88 -19.01 -15.75 -10.54
CA ALA A 88 -18.28 -17.03 -10.45
C ALA A 88 -17.18 -17.15 -11.51
N THR A 89 -17.45 -16.72 -12.75
CA THR A 89 -16.47 -16.71 -13.84
C THR A 89 -15.33 -15.75 -13.53
N CYS A 90 -15.65 -14.55 -13.00
CA CYS A 90 -14.63 -13.58 -12.59
C CYS A 90 -13.73 -14.12 -11.48
N GLU A 91 -14.30 -14.77 -10.46
CA GLU A 91 -13.49 -15.38 -9.37
C GLU A 91 -12.56 -16.47 -9.89
N ALA A 92 -13.04 -17.29 -10.81
CA ALA A 92 -12.29 -18.42 -11.34
C ALA A 92 -11.19 -17.99 -12.33
N LEU A 93 -11.45 -16.99 -13.18
CA LEU A 93 -10.61 -16.68 -14.34
C LEU A 93 -9.98 -15.29 -14.31
N ALA A 94 -10.58 -14.33 -13.61
CA ALA A 94 -10.06 -12.97 -13.58
C ALA A 94 -8.83 -12.86 -12.68
N TRP A 95 -7.93 -11.98 -13.09
CA TRP A 95 -6.75 -11.59 -12.31
C TRP A 95 -7.13 -10.52 -11.29
N LEU A 96 -8.10 -9.67 -11.64
CA LEU A 96 -8.76 -8.76 -10.72
C LEU A 96 -10.21 -8.51 -11.17
N ILE A 97 -11.01 -7.99 -10.24
CA ILE A 97 -12.40 -7.59 -10.48
C ILE A 97 -12.54 -6.16 -10.01
N VAL A 98 -13.05 -5.26 -10.84
CA VAL A 98 -13.35 -3.88 -10.46
C VAL A 98 -14.84 -3.77 -10.20
N LEU A 99 -15.23 -3.36 -9.00
CA LEU A 99 -16.61 -3.00 -8.66
C LEU A 99 -16.90 -1.62 -9.24
N LEU A 100 -18.12 -1.37 -9.71
CA LEU A 100 -18.49 -0.10 -10.37
C LEU A 100 -19.68 0.55 -9.68
N ASN A 101 -19.68 1.89 -9.59
CA ASN A 101 -20.79 2.68 -9.05
C ASN A 101 -22.02 2.66 -9.95
N GLU A 102 -21.82 2.48 -11.26
CA GLU A 102 -22.87 2.36 -12.26
C GLU A 102 -22.73 1.01 -12.98
N ALA A 103 -23.86 0.39 -13.30
CA ALA A 103 -23.86 -0.84 -14.08
C ALA A 103 -23.24 -0.57 -15.47
N PRO A 104 -22.26 -1.38 -15.92
CA PRO A 104 -21.74 -1.29 -17.27
C PRO A 104 -22.88 -1.60 -18.27
N PRO A 105 -22.94 -0.91 -19.41
CA PRO A 105 -24.03 -1.11 -20.35
C PRO A 105 -23.97 -2.50 -20.99
N ARG A 106 -25.16 -3.04 -21.29
CA ARG A 106 -25.32 -4.34 -21.95
C ARG A 106 -25.03 -4.23 -23.45
N GLY A 107 -24.36 -5.24 -23.99
CA GLY A 107 -24.12 -5.39 -25.42
C GLY A 107 -22.76 -4.81 -25.87
N PRO A 108 -22.09 -5.44 -26.86
CA PRO A 108 -20.76 -5.02 -27.29
C PRO A 108 -20.65 -3.56 -27.76
N ALA A 109 -21.62 -3.05 -28.52
CA ALA A 109 -21.57 -1.65 -28.99
C ALA A 109 -21.77 -0.65 -27.86
N ALA A 110 -22.76 -0.86 -26.99
CA ALA A 110 -23.00 0.04 -25.87
C ALA A 110 -21.81 0.04 -24.89
N PHE A 111 -21.22 -1.13 -24.65
CA PHE A 111 -19.99 -1.26 -23.87
C PHE A 111 -18.82 -0.53 -24.53
N ALA A 112 -18.65 -0.65 -25.85
CA ALA A 112 -17.60 0.07 -26.57
C ALA A 112 -17.77 1.59 -26.50
N GLU A 113 -18.99 2.11 -26.67
CA GLU A 113 -19.27 3.55 -26.53
C GLU A 113 -19.05 4.06 -25.10
N TRP A 114 -19.36 3.26 -24.09
CA TRP A 114 -19.06 3.58 -22.70
C TRP A 114 -17.55 3.59 -22.44
N ALA A 115 -16.84 2.54 -22.84
CA ALA A 115 -15.42 2.42 -22.56
C ALA A 115 -14.54 3.40 -23.37
N LYS A 116 -15.04 3.97 -24.48
CA LYS A 116 -14.39 5.11 -25.16
C LYS A 116 -14.29 6.37 -24.29
N LYS A 117 -15.09 6.48 -23.23
CA LYS A 117 -15.06 7.60 -22.28
C LYS A 117 -13.96 7.44 -21.23
N LEU A 118 -13.38 6.25 -21.11
CA LEU A 118 -12.28 5.96 -20.20
C LEU A 118 -10.96 6.42 -20.81
N ASP A 119 -10.12 7.07 -20.02
CA ASP A 119 -8.86 7.63 -20.50
C ASP A 119 -7.83 6.51 -20.78
N GLY A 120 -7.20 6.56 -21.95
CA GLY A 120 -6.16 5.61 -22.35
C GLY A 120 -6.62 4.17 -22.59
N VAL A 121 -7.94 3.88 -22.55
CA VAL A 121 -8.49 2.53 -22.74
C VAL A 121 -8.88 2.28 -24.20
N ARG A 122 -8.43 1.14 -24.73
CA ARG A 122 -8.90 0.63 -26.03
C ARG A 122 -9.92 -0.48 -25.82
N VAL A 123 -10.91 -0.55 -26.70
CA VAL A 123 -11.94 -1.60 -26.67
C VAL A 123 -11.85 -2.44 -27.93
N ARG A 124 -12.00 -3.75 -27.79
CA ARG A 124 -12.19 -4.66 -28.93
C ARG A 124 -13.36 -5.59 -28.61
N THR A 125 -14.18 -5.85 -29.61
CA THR A 125 -15.39 -6.68 -29.49
C THR A 125 -15.32 -7.94 -30.36
N ASP A 126 -14.26 -8.10 -31.16
CA ASP A 126 -14.09 -9.24 -32.06
C ASP A 126 -13.71 -10.50 -31.27
N GLY A 127 -14.58 -11.50 -31.30
CA GLY A 127 -14.37 -12.76 -30.57
C GLY A 127 -14.44 -12.62 -29.04
N GLY A 128 -15.14 -11.60 -28.54
CA GLY A 128 -15.36 -11.33 -27.12
C GLY A 128 -15.02 -9.89 -26.72
N LEU A 129 -15.47 -9.48 -25.54
CA LEU A 129 -15.13 -8.16 -24.97
C LEU A 129 -13.69 -8.16 -24.47
N ARG A 130 -12.91 -7.18 -24.93
CA ARG A 130 -11.55 -6.94 -24.46
C ARG A 130 -11.30 -5.46 -24.22
N LEU A 131 -10.58 -5.18 -23.14
CA LEU A 131 -10.09 -3.85 -22.80
C LEU A 131 -8.57 -3.87 -22.82
N GLY A 132 -7.96 -2.90 -23.50
CA GLY A 132 -6.52 -2.83 -23.67
C GLY A 132 -5.93 -1.52 -23.19
N SER A 133 -4.71 -1.62 -22.67
CA SER A 133 -3.80 -0.50 -22.38
C SER A 133 -2.44 -0.83 -23.01
N GLY A 134 -1.83 0.15 -23.69
CA GLY A 134 -0.52 -0.04 -24.31
C GLY A 134 -0.51 -1.13 -25.40
N LYS A 135 0.14 -2.27 -25.17
CA LYS A 135 0.20 -3.40 -26.13
C LYS A 135 -0.59 -4.64 -25.73
N TYR A 136 -1.18 -4.65 -24.54
CA TYR A 136 -1.90 -5.81 -24.00
C TYR A 136 -3.41 -5.55 -23.99
N ASP A 137 -4.16 -6.61 -24.29
CA ASP A 137 -5.62 -6.64 -24.21
C ASP A 137 -6.01 -7.68 -23.15
N ALA A 138 -6.76 -7.26 -22.13
CA ALA A 138 -7.37 -8.13 -21.14
C ALA A 138 -8.73 -8.62 -21.62
N THR A 139 -9.00 -9.91 -21.44
CA THR A 139 -10.35 -10.47 -21.56
C THR A 139 -11.22 -9.89 -20.47
N VAL A 140 -12.46 -9.57 -20.83
CA VAL A 140 -13.41 -8.93 -19.92
C VAL A 140 -14.64 -9.80 -19.70
N TRP A 141 -15.00 -9.95 -18.42
CA TRP A 141 -16.28 -10.50 -17.99
C TRP A 141 -17.06 -9.41 -17.26
N VAL A 142 -18.33 -9.25 -17.62
CA VAL A 142 -19.15 -8.12 -17.19
C VAL A 142 -20.33 -8.62 -16.36
N GLY A 143 -20.48 -8.07 -15.16
CA GLY A 143 -21.69 -8.17 -14.36
C GLY A 143 -22.43 -6.83 -14.39
N ASP A 144 -23.69 -6.84 -14.82
CA ASP A 144 -24.55 -5.66 -14.93
C ASP A 144 -25.42 -5.41 -13.69
N GLY A 145 -25.07 -6.06 -12.59
CA GLY A 145 -25.69 -5.91 -11.28
C GLY A 145 -24.63 -5.95 -10.16
N PRO A 146 -25.03 -5.69 -8.91
CA PRO A 146 -24.12 -5.70 -7.77
C PRO A 146 -23.36 -7.02 -7.65
N PHE A 147 -22.10 -6.96 -7.25
CA PHE A 147 -21.34 -8.19 -6.97
C PHE A 147 -21.99 -8.91 -5.77
N PRO A 148 -22.20 -10.24 -5.80
CA PRO A 148 -22.95 -10.90 -4.74
C PRO A 148 -22.30 -10.75 -3.36
N GLU A 149 -23.06 -10.26 -2.37
CA GLU A 149 -22.56 -9.93 -1.02
C GLU A 149 -21.86 -11.10 -0.34
N GLN A 150 -22.40 -12.31 -0.48
CA GLN A 150 -21.82 -13.52 0.11
C GLN A 150 -20.44 -13.84 -0.45
N ARG A 151 -20.22 -13.56 -1.73
CA ARG A 151 -18.92 -13.73 -2.40
C ARG A 151 -17.97 -12.60 -2.02
N LEU A 152 -18.46 -11.36 -1.98
CA LEU A 152 -17.69 -10.20 -1.52
C LEU A 152 -17.12 -10.42 -0.10
N ALA A 153 -17.92 -10.99 0.80
CA ALA A 153 -17.49 -11.32 2.16
C ALA A 153 -16.36 -12.36 2.21
N GLN A 154 -16.29 -13.29 1.24
CA GLN A 154 -15.21 -14.29 1.16
C GLN A 154 -13.85 -13.65 0.85
N PHE A 155 -13.85 -12.46 0.25
CA PHE A 155 -12.66 -11.65 -0.01
C PHE A 155 -12.24 -10.78 1.18
N GLY A 156 -12.89 -10.92 2.34
CA GLY A 156 -12.57 -10.12 3.53
C GLY A 156 -12.78 -8.63 3.29
N ALA A 157 -13.86 -8.26 2.59
CA ALA A 157 -14.21 -6.87 2.32
C ALA A 157 -14.23 -6.04 3.61
N PRO A 158 -13.56 -4.87 3.62
CA PRO A 158 -13.57 -4.00 4.79
C PRO A 158 -14.98 -3.46 5.05
N ASP A 159 -15.25 -3.10 6.30
CA ASP A 159 -16.53 -2.52 6.70
C ASP A 159 -16.84 -1.28 5.83
N GLY A 160 -18.03 -1.28 5.22
CA GLY A 160 -18.49 -0.18 4.38
C GLY A 160 -18.10 -0.26 2.90
N LEU A 161 -17.35 -1.28 2.47
CA LEU A 161 -17.12 -1.48 1.03
C LEU A 161 -18.41 -1.92 0.33
N GLU A 162 -18.91 -1.09 -0.58
CA GLU A 162 -20.12 -1.38 -1.35
C GLU A 162 -19.84 -2.38 -2.49
N ALA A 163 -20.81 -3.26 -2.76
CA ALA A 163 -20.75 -4.23 -3.87
C ALA A 163 -20.83 -3.58 -5.28
N GLY A 164 -21.05 -2.27 -5.35
CA GLY A 164 -21.31 -1.54 -6.59
C GLY A 164 -22.69 -1.85 -7.20
N GLN A 165 -22.97 -1.27 -8.36
CA GLN A 165 -24.13 -1.57 -9.20
C GLN A 165 -23.78 -2.46 -10.40
N GLY A 166 -22.50 -2.76 -10.57
CA GLY A 166 -21.94 -3.59 -11.63
C GLY A 166 -20.51 -3.97 -11.31
N PHE A 167 -19.92 -4.85 -12.10
CA PHE A 167 -18.51 -5.21 -11.97
C PHE A 167 -17.90 -5.66 -13.29
N ILE A 168 -16.57 -5.56 -13.37
CA ILE A 168 -15.76 -5.96 -14.52
C ILE A 168 -14.61 -6.84 -14.03
N GLY A 169 -14.61 -8.11 -14.41
CA GLY A 169 -13.46 -9.00 -14.27
C GLY A 169 -12.49 -8.81 -15.42
N LEU A 170 -11.18 -8.69 -15.13
CA LEU A 170 -10.12 -8.57 -16.12
C LEU A 170 -9.15 -9.75 -16.03
N GLY A 171 -8.83 -10.39 -17.15
CA GLY A 171 -7.89 -11.51 -17.20
C GLY A 171 -6.93 -11.45 -18.39
N LEU A 172 -5.67 -11.85 -18.17
CA LEU A 172 -4.62 -11.92 -19.21
C LEU A 172 -4.34 -13.37 -19.65
N GLY A 173 -5.41 -14.13 -19.90
CA GLY A 173 -5.36 -15.55 -20.22
C GLY A 173 -5.72 -16.44 -19.02
N LEU A 174 -5.43 -17.74 -19.15
CA LEU A 174 -5.76 -18.72 -18.11
C LEU A 174 -4.89 -18.48 -16.86
N PRO A 175 -5.47 -18.50 -15.64
CA PRO A 175 -4.70 -18.52 -14.40
C PRO A 175 -3.61 -19.60 -14.43
N GLY A 176 -2.41 -19.26 -13.97
CA GLY A 176 -1.24 -20.15 -14.02
C GLY A 176 -0.51 -20.23 -15.37
N ALA A 177 -1.10 -19.78 -16.49
CA ALA A 177 -0.42 -19.77 -17.79
C ALA A 177 0.82 -18.86 -17.79
N ALA A 178 0.83 -17.80 -16.99
CA ALA A 178 1.98 -16.92 -16.85
C ALA A 178 3.23 -17.66 -16.33
N ALA A 179 3.05 -18.66 -15.44
CA ALA A 179 4.14 -19.50 -14.97
C ALA A 179 4.77 -20.33 -16.10
N LEU A 180 3.93 -20.89 -16.98
CA LEU A 180 4.38 -21.60 -18.17
C LEU A 180 5.10 -20.67 -19.15
N VAL A 181 4.54 -19.48 -19.42
CA VAL A 181 5.17 -18.49 -20.30
C VAL A 181 6.55 -18.11 -19.78
N ARG A 182 6.65 -17.77 -18.49
CA ARG A 182 7.93 -17.42 -17.84
C ARG A 182 8.96 -18.54 -17.89
N ALA A 183 8.54 -19.80 -17.75
CA ALA A 183 9.43 -20.94 -17.89
C ALA A 183 9.99 -21.09 -19.32
N THR A 184 9.28 -20.59 -20.33
CA THR A 184 9.67 -20.67 -21.74
C THR A 184 10.30 -19.40 -22.31
N ASP A 185 10.10 -18.25 -21.67
CA ASP A 185 10.60 -16.95 -22.09
C ASP A 185 11.39 -16.27 -20.95
N PRO A 186 12.72 -16.39 -20.93
CA PRO A 186 13.57 -15.74 -19.94
C PRO A 186 13.48 -14.20 -19.93
N GLY A 187 12.94 -13.59 -21.00
CA GLY A 187 12.69 -12.15 -21.11
C GLY A 187 11.33 -11.71 -20.59
N PHE A 188 10.50 -12.64 -20.11
CA PHE A 188 9.19 -12.32 -19.55
C PHE A 188 9.34 -11.53 -18.25
N GLU A 189 9.05 -10.22 -18.29
CA GLU A 189 9.01 -9.35 -17.12
C GLU A 189 7.65 -8.63 -17.06
N ALA A 190 6.80 -9.05 -16.12
CA ALA A 190 5.41 -8.58 -16.05
C ALA A 190 5.29 -7.06 -15.79
N TRP A 191 6.30 -6.45 -15.17
CA TRP A 191 6.36 -5.04 -14.79
C TRP A 191 7.25 -4.16 -15.68
N ALA A 192 7.87 -4.70 -16.72
CA ALA A 192 8.71 -3.92 -17.64
C ALA A 192 7.96 -2.71 -18.25
N GLY A 193 8.68 -1.85 -18.98
CA GLY A 193 8.08 -0.81 -19.80
C GLY A 193 7.07 -1.41 -20.79
N GLY A 194 5.79 -1.19 -20.52
CA GLY A 194 4.69 -1.80 -21.26
C GLY A 194 4.48 -3.29 -20.99
N GLY A 195 4.94 -3.82 -19.85
CA GLY A 195 4.71 -5.20 -19.37
C GLY A 195 3.24 -5.45 -18.98
N MET A 196 2.84 -6.71 -18.97
CA MET A 196 1.42 -7.07 -18.94
C MET A 196 0.70 -6.65 -17.64
N LEU A 197 1.33 -6.80 -16.48
CA LEU A 197 0.74 -6.40 -15.20
C LEU A 197 0.77 -4.88 -15.03
N ARG A 198 1.76 -4.19 -15.62
CA ARG A 198 1.77 -2.73 -15.65
C ARG A 198 0.58 -2.19 -16.45
N GLU A 199 0.34 -2.72 -17.65
CA GLU A 199 -0.79 -2.29 -18.48
C GLU A 199 -2.14 -2.66 -17.86
N LEU A 200 -2.24 -3.85 -17.25
CA LEU A 200 -3.45 -4.23 -16.50
C LEU A 200 -3.68 -3.32 -15.28
N SER A 201 -2.61 -2.91 -14.58
CA SER A 201 -2.69 -1.98 -13.46
C SER A 201 -3.17 -0.59 -13.90
N LYS A 202 -2.74 -0.10 -15.07
CA LYS A 202 -3.24 1.17 -15.62
C LYS A 202 -4.73 1.10 -15.93
N LEU A 203 -5.15 0.01 -16.56
CA LEU A 203 -6.56 -0.23 -16.87
C LEU A 203 -7.41 -0.33 -15.59
N ALA A 204 -6.93 -1.06 -14.57
CA ALA A 204 -7.62 -1.18 -13.29
C ALA A 204 -7.65 0.14 -12.52
N ALA A 205 -6.57 0.92 -12.55
CA ALA A 205 -6.52 2.24 -11.95
C ALA A 205 -7.58 3.16 -12.58
N GLU A 206 -7.72 3.15 -13.91
CA GLU A 206 -8.74 3.92 -14.62
C GLU A 206 -10.15 3.46 -14.25
N LEU A 207 -10.44 2.16 -14.36
CA LEU A 207 -11.77 1.61 -14.05
C LEU A 207 -12.16 1.87 -12.58
N SER A 208 -11.22 1.75 -11.64
CA SER A 208 -11.48 1.97 -10.22
C SER A 208 -11.91 3.40 -9.90
N ARG A 209 -11.65 4.39 -10.77
CA ARG A 209 -12.16 5.77 -10.58
C ARG A 209 -13.68 5.84 -10.65
N HIS A 210 -14.30 4.84 -11.26
CA HIS A 210 -15.74 4.72 -11.43
C HIS A 210 -16.37 3.71 -10.45
N GLY A 211 -15.64 3.32 -9.40
CA GLY A 211 -15.98 2.18 -8.58
C GLY A 211 -15.63 2.34 -7.10
N PRO A 212 -16.29 1.58 -6.20
CA PRO A 212 -15.99 1.62 -4.78
C PRO A 212 -14.77 0.75 -4.41
N GLY A 213 -14.42 -0.27 -5.22
CA GLY A 213 -13.33 -1.17 -4.87
C GLY A 213 -12.86 -2.12 -5.96
N VAL A 214 -11.83 -2.88 -5.59
CA VAL A 214 -11.16 -3.89 -6.42
C VAL A 214 -11.03 -5.18 -5.63
N LEU A 215 -11.39 -6.29 -6.25
CA LEU A 215 -11.19 -7.65 -5.72
C LEU A 215 -10.01 -8.29 -6.44
N LEU A 216 -9.22 -9.05 -5.70
CA LEU A 216 -8.06 -9.79 -6.18
C LEU A 216 -8.29 -11.28 -5.93
N PRO A 217 -8.91 -12.01 -6.88
CA PRO A 217 -9.31 -13.40 -6.65
C PRO A 217 -8.16 -14.30 -6.23
N GLN A 218 -7.00 -14.15 -6.87
CA GLN A 218 -5.80 -14.95 -6.59
C GLN A 218 -5.18 -14.68 -5.21
N ALA A 219 -5.43 -13.50 -4.65
CA ALA A 219 -4.97 -13.12 -3.31
C ALA A 219 -6.06 -13.30 -2.23
N GLY A 220 -7.31 -13.55 -2.63
CA GLY A 220 -8.45 -13.68 -1.73
C GLY A 220 -8.76 -12.39 -0.96
N VAL A 221 -8.51 -11.21 -1.55
CA VAL A 221 -8.67 -9.91 -0.86
C VAL A 221 -9.51 -8.92 -1.65
N ALA A 222 -10.29 -8.12 -0.93
CA ALA A 222 -11.02 -6.95 -1.42
C ALA A 222 -10.39 -5.66 -0.87
N LEU A 223 -10.26 -4.66 -1.73
CA LEU A 223 -9.65 -3.37 -1.42
C LEU A 223 -10.58 -2.24 -1.83
N ASP A 224 -10.61 -1.19 -1.02
CA ASP A 224 -11.16 0.11 -1.43
C ASP A 224 -10.40 0.65 -2.66
N ALA A 225 -11.10 1.38 -3.52
CA ALA A 225 -10.56 1.87 -4.78
C ALA A 225 -9.42 2.90 -4.58
N ASP A 226 -9.53 3.80 -3.60
CA ASP A 226 -8.46 4.76 -3.27
C ASP A 226 -7.25 4.04 -2.69
N LEU A 227 -7.47 3.07 -1.81
CA LEU A 227 -6.39 2.27 -1.25
C LEU A 227 -5.65 1.48 -2.34
N PHE A 228 -6.38 0.83 -3.25
CA PHE A 228 -5.78 0.09 -4.37
C PHE A 228 -4.96 1.02 -5.26
N ARG A 229 -5.51 2.17 -5.67
CA ARG A 229 -4.77 3.18 -6.46
C ARG A 229 -3.55 3.71 -5.73
N GLY A 230 -3.66 4.00 -4.44
CA GLY A 230 -2.54 4.45 -3.61
C GLY A 230 -1.39 3.43 -3.58
N ARG A 231 -1.72 2.13 -3.53
CA ARG A 231 -0.71 1.05 -3.58
C ARG A 231 -0.05 0.87 -4.94
N LEU A 232 -0.68 1.31 -6.03
CA LEU A 232 -0.12 1.22 -7.39
C LEU A 232 1.06 2.18 -7.63
N GLY A 233 1.21 3.24 -6.82
CA GLY A 233 2.31 4.20 -6.99
C GLY A 233 2.31 4.87 -8.37
N ASP A 234 3.50 5.24 -8.86
CA ASP A 234 3.67 5.86 -10.18
C ASP A 234 3.89 4.80 -11.27
N LEU A 235 2.81 4.41 -11.96
CA LEU A 235 2.86 3.46 -13.07
C LEU A 235 3.57 3.98 -14.32
N ALA A 236 3.89 5.29 -14.41
CA ALA A 236 4.70 5.85 -15.48
C ALA A 236 6.20 5.65 -15.24
N ASP A 237 6.63 5.54 -13.98
CA ASP A 237 8.02 5.21 -13.64
C ASP A 237 8.30 3.72 -13.99
N PRO A 238 9.22 3.43 -14.92
CA PRO A 238 9.55 2.06 -15.31
C PRO A 238 10.20 1.25 -14.18
N THR A 239 10.72 1.91 -13.13
CA THR A 239 11.29 1.24 -11.95
C THR A 239 10.23 0.90 -10.89
N CYS A 240 9.04 1.51 -10.97
CA CYS A 240 7.95 1.23 -10.04
C CYS A 240 7.38 -0.17 -10.30
N ARG A 241 7.44 -1.06 -9.31
CA ARG A 241 6.84 -2.41 -9.36
C ARG A 241 5.90 -2.57 -8.16
N PRO A 242 4.64 -2.10 -8.26
CA PRO A 242 3.71 -2.05 -7.13
C PRO A 242 3.08 -3.41 -6.84
N PHE A 243 3.89 -4.44 -6.62
CA PHE A 243 3.39 -5.79 -6.36
C PHE A 243 2.53 -5.85 -5.09
N GLY A 244 2.75 -4.95 -4.12
CA GLY A 244 1.95 -4.83 -2.91
C GLY A 244 0.47 -4.47 -3.15
N ALA A 245 0.13 -3.99 -4.35
CA ALA A 245 -1.26 -3.79 -4.77
C ALA A 245 -1.93 -5.09 -5.24
N TRP A 246 -1.17 -6.15 -5.48
CA TRP A 246 -1.62 -7.41 -6.11
C TRP A 246 -1.54 -8.62 -5.19
N VAL A 247 -0.88 -8.48 -4.04
CA VAL A 247 -0.66 -9.57 -3.10
C VAL A 247 -1.31 -9.24 -1.76
N ALA A 248 -1.83 -10.28 -1.12
CA ALA A 248 -2.25 -10.22 0.27
C ALA A 248 -1.19 -10.89 1.14
N THR A 249 -1.17 -10.52 2.41
CA THR A 249 -0.42 -11.26 3.42
C THR A 249 -1.32 -11.55 4.59
N SER A 250 -1.28 -12.78 5.10
CA SER A 250 -2.09 -13.16 6.25
C SER A 250 -1.34 -14.08 7.20
N MET A 251 -1.82 -14.10 8.43
CA MET A 251 -1.35 -14.98 9.49
C MET A 251 -2.20 -16.25 9.50
N ASP A 252 -1.53 -17.40 9.55
CA ASP A 252 -2.11 -18.70 9.83
C ASP A 252 -1.74 -19.11 11.26
N SER A 253 -2.66 -18.88 12.20
CA SER A 253 -2.46 -19.18 13.61
C SER A 253 -2.37 -20.69 13.90
N ALA A 254 -2.91 -21.55 13.03
CA ALA A 254 -2.83 -23.00 13.24
C ALA A 254 -1.43 -23.53 12.94
N ARG A 255 -0.74 -22.93 11.96
CA ARG A 255 0.63 -23.29 11.56
C ARG A 255 1.71 -22.40 12.17
N ASN A 256 1.34 -21.37 12.94
CA ASN A 256 2.24 -20.30 13.38
C ASN A 256 3.06 -19.75 12.20
N ALA A 257 2.37 -19.45 11.10
CA ALA A 257 3.00 -19.04 9.85
C ALA A 257 2.42 -17.73 9.35
N TYR A 258 3.26 -16.91 8.72
CA TYR A 258 2.85 -15.72 8.01
C TYR A 258 3.13 -15.94 6.53
N SER A 259 2.15 -15.69 5.65
CA SER A 259 2.25 -16.05 4.23
C SER A 259 1.82 -14.92 3.31
N SER A 260 2.40 -14.88 2.10
CA SER A 260 1.83 -14.15 0.98
C SER A 260 0.78 -14.99 0.25
N TYR A 261 -0.10 -14.31 -0.47
CA TYR A 261 -1.07 -14.90 -1.39
C TYR A 261 -1.17 -14.04 -2.65
N GLY A 262 -1.33 -14.69 -3.80
CA GLY A 262 -1.51 -14.03 -5.09
C GLY A 262 -0.22 -13.79 -5.86
N MET A 263 0.95 -14.25 -5.39
CA MET A 263 2.21 -14.16 -6.16
C MET A 263 2.13 -14.88 -7.51
N GLY A 264 1.19 -15.83 -7.66
CA GLY A 264 0.92 -16.52 -8.91
C GLY A 264 0.61 -15.59 -10.10
N VAL A 265 0.04 -14.39 -9.88
CA VAL A 265 -0.16 -13.40 -10.96
C VAL A 265 1.17 -12.92 -11.56
N GLN A 266 2.24 -12.92 -10.75
CA GLN A 266 3.60 -12.62 -11.17
C GLN A 266 4.34 -13.84 -11.72
N ALA A 267 3.66 -14.99 -11.87
CA ALA A 267 4.30 -16.26 -12.17
C ALA A 267 5.37 -16.64 -11.13
N LEU A 268 5.13 -16.30 -9.86
CA LEU A 268 6.03 -16.53 -8.73
C LEU A 268 5.33 -17.34 -7.63
N PRO A 269 6.06 -18.17 -6.87
CA PRO A 269 5.51 -18.88 -5.73
C PRO A 269 5.18 -17.91 -4.58
N ASP A 270 4.18 -18.29 -3.78
CA ASP A 270 3.94 -17.61 -2.50
C ASP A 270 5.08 -17.90 -1.50
N VAL A 271 5.27 -16.96 -0.58
CA VAL A 271 6.30 -17.00 0.46
C VAL A 271 5.64 -17.22 1.81
N GLU A 272 6.28 -18.00 2.67
CA GLU A 272 5.85 -18.26 4.04
C GLU A 272 7.03 -18.19 5.02
N VAL A 273 6.79 -17.64 6.21
CA VAL A 273 7.74 -17.61 7.34
C VAL A 273 7.03 -18.21 8.55
N THR A 274 7.65 -19.20 9.21
CA THR A 274 7.19 -19.66 10.52
C THR A 274 7.72 -18.76 11.62
N TYR A 275 6.88 -18.46 12.60
CA TYR A 275 7.25 -17.61 13.74
C TYR A 275 7.12 -18.37 15.06
N ALA A 276 7.96 -18.03 16.04
CA ALA A 276 8.04 -18.76 17.30
C ALA A 276 6.86 -18.50 18.24
N SER A 277 6.29 -17.29 18.21
CA SER A 277 5.14 -16.89 19.02
C SER A 277 4.28 -15.87 18.27
N ALA A 278 3.01 -15.77 18.63
CA ALA A 278 2.10 -14.76 18.10
C ALA A 278 2.35 -13.35 18.71
N GLU A 279 3.53 -13.13 19.31
CA GLU A 279 3.92 -11.81 19.77
C GLU A 279 4.08 -10.87 18.58
N ARG A 280 3.60 -9.64 18.75
CA ARG A 280 3.60 -8.60 17.70
C ARG A 280 4.97 -8.40 17.05
N TRP A 281 6.05 -8.49 17.83
CA TRP A 281 7.42 -8.43 17.33
C TRP A 281 7.69 -9.52 16.28
N GLU A 282 7.45 -10.78 16.64
CA GLU A 282 7.68 -11.94 15.78
C GLU A 282 6.79 -11.90 14.54
N LEU A 283 5.51 -11.53 14.69
CA LEU A 283 4.60 -11.34 13.56
C LEU A 283 5.07 -10.22 12.63
N GLY A 284 5.58 -9.11 13.19
CA GLY A 284 6.16 -8.02 12.43
C GLY A 284 7.39 -8.44 11.63
N ARG A 285 8.28 -9.24 12.23
CA ARG A 285 9.46 -9.81 11.55
C ARG A 285 9.04 -10.73 10.39
N ALA A 286 8.12 -11.65 10.65
CA ALA A 286 7.63 -12.61 9.67
C ALA A 286 6.96 -11.89 8.48
N ARG A 287 6.14 -10.87 8.74
CA ARG A 287 5.53 -10.03 7.70
C ARG A 287 6.58 -9.33 6.84
N GLU A 288 7.57 -8.70 7.46
CA GLU A 288 8.63 -7.98 6.75
C GLU A 288 9.45 -8.94 5.88
N ALA A 289 9.82 -10.11 6.40
CA ALA A 289 10.55 -11.13 5.65
C ALA A 289 9.77 -11.64 4.44
N VAL A 290 8.47 -11.94 4.59
CA VAL A 290 7.59 -12.31 3.46
C VAL A 290 7.59 -11.22 2.39
N LEU A 291 7.41 -9.96 2.78
CA LEU A 291 7.34 -8.84 1.84
C LEU A 291 8.69 -8.57 1.16
N VAL A 292 9.82 -8.67 1.88
CA VAL A 292 11.18 -8.54 1.30
C VAL A 292 11.42 -9.63 0.27
N ALA A 293 11.06 -10.88 0.57
CA ALA A 293 11.20 -11.99 -0.37
C ALA A 293 10.35 -11.80 -1.62
N CYS A 294 9.08 -11.41 -1.45
CA CYS A 294 8.20 -11.10 -2.59
C CYS A 294 8.78 -9.98 -3.45
N ALA A 295 9.24 -8.89 -2.82
CA ALA A 295 9.89 -7.78 -3.50
C ALA A 295 11.13 -8.26 -4.26
N THR A 296 12.02 -9.01 -3.61
CA THR A 296 13.25 -9.54 -4.22
C THR A 296 12.94 -10.36 -5.46
N MET A 297 11.99 -11.31 -5.38
CA MET A 297 11.59 -12.12 -6.53
C MET A 297 11.00 -11.30 -7.68
N VAL A 298 10.16 -10.32 -7.37
CA VAL A 298 9.54 -9.44 -8.37
C VAL A 298 10.59 -8.53 -9.02
N HIS A 299 11.52 -7.98 -8.23
CA HIS A 299 12.55 -7.04 -8.70
C HIS A 299 13.66 -7.72 -9.50
N GLU A 300 14.09 -8.89 -9.06
CA GLU A 300 15.08 -9.67 -9.78
C GLU A 300 14.46 -10.55 -10.87
N ASN A 301 13.13 -10.56 -10.96
CA ASN A 301 12.35 -11.36 -11.91
C ASN A 301 12.75 -12.84 -11.89
N ARG A 302 13.09 -13.39 -10.72
CA ARG A 302 13.48 -14.79 -10.52
C ARG A 302 12.84 -15.36 -9.25
N GLU A 303 12.79 -16.67 -9.15
CA GLU A 303 12.47 -17.31 -7.88
C GLU A 303 13.69 -17.28 -6.94
N LEU A 304 13.45 -17.26 -5.63
CA LEU A 304 14.49 -17.51 -4.64
C LEU A 304 14.91 -18.98 -4.68
N THR A 305 16.20 -19.22 -4.54
CA THR A 305 16.81 -20.55 -4.63
C THR A 305 16.96 -21.19 -3.26
N ASP A 306 16.83 -22.51 -3.18
CA ASP A 306 17.01 -23.26 -1.93
C ASP A 306 18.42 -23.05 -1.37
N GLY A 307 18.52 -22.72 -0.08
CA GLY A 307 19.77 -22.36 0.60
C GLY A 307 20.24 -20.91 0.39
N GLU A 308 19.52 -20.12 -0.41
CA GLU A 308 19.77 -18.67 -0.54
C GLU A 308 19.50 -17.96 0.80
N ARG A 309 20.18 -16.83 1.02
CA ARG A 309 19.95 -15.97 2.17
C ARG A 309 19.32 -14.66 1.73
N ILE A 310 18.23 -14.30 2.38
CA ILE A 310 17.64 -12.97 2.24
C ILE A 310 17.80 -12.19 3.53
N THR A 311 18.04 -10.90 3.40
CA THR A 311 18.25 -9.99 4.54
C THR A 311 17.14 -8.96 4.55
N ALA A 312 16.33 -8.97 5.61
CA ALA A 312 15.26 -8.02 5.81
C ALA A 312 15.68 -6.96 6.83
N THR A 313 15.61 -5.69 6.43
CA THR A 313 15.87 -4.59 7.37
C THR A 313 14.68 -4.40 8.28
N ILE A 314 14.94 -4.28 9.58
CA ILE A 314 13.87 -4.12 10.56
C ILE A 314 13.14 -2.79 10.36
N GLY A 315 11.81 -2.84 10.26
CA GLY A 315 10.94 -1.67 10.10
C GLY A 315 10.75 -1.21 8.64
N GLN A 316 11.36 -1.89 7.67
CA GLN A 316 11.31 -1.48 6.27
C GLN A 316 9.88 -1.56 5.71
N ALA A 317 9.37 -0.44 5.19
CA ALA A 317 8.11 -0.39 4.46
C ALA A 317 8.28 -0.93 3.03
N ILE A 318 7.39 -1.83 2.62
CA ILE A 318 7.45 -2.53 1.33
C ILE A 318 6.08 -2.46 0.67
N GLY A 319 6.02 -1.99 -0.58
CA GLY A 319 4.75 -1.88 -1.32
C GLY A 319 4.91 -1.42 -2.77
N ALA A 320 5.69 -0.37 -3.00
CA ALA A 320 6.09 0.11 -4.33
C ALA A 320 7.56 0.56 -4.30
N HIS A 321 8.32 0.20 -5.34
CA HIS A 321 9.73 0.56 -5.48
C HIS A 321 9.91 2.02 -5.93
N PRO A 322 10.99 2.71 -5.52
CA PRO A 322 12.10 2.22 -4.69
C PRO A 322 11.72 2.06 -3.22
N LEU A 323 12.16 0.93 -2.63
CA LEU A 323 12.18 0.79 -1.19
C LEU A 323 13.10 1.88 -0.65
N ARG A 324 12.62 2.70 0.29
CA ARG A 324 13.53 3.56 1.03
C ARG A 324 14.42 2.64 1.87
N PRO A 325 15.75 2.59 1.62
CA PRO A 325 16.62 1.82 2.47
C PRO A 325 16.54 2.42 3.87
N MET A 326 16.12 1.61 4.84
CA MET A 326 16.34 1.96 6.23
C MET A 326 17.75 1.49 6.59
N GLU A 327 18.53 2.34 7.25
CA GLU A 327 19.78 1.90 7.85
C GLU A 327 19.48 1.27 9.22
N GLY A 328 20.20 0.20 9.58
CA GLY A 328 20.13 -0.37 10.91
C GLY A 328 20.25 -1.89 10.93
N ASP A 329 19.67 -2.51 11.96
CA ASP A 329 19.76 -3.95 12.13
C ASP A 329 18.91 -4.64 11.08
N THR A 330 19.39 -5.82 10.71
CA THR A 330 18.76 -6.69 9.73
C THR A 330 18.60 -8.08 10.29
N GLU A 331 17.60 -8.80 9.81
CA GLU A 331 17.46 -10.22 10.06
C GLU A 331 17.72 -11.01 8.79
N THR A 332 18.44 -12.12 8.95
CA THR A 332 18.75 -13.01 7.83
C THR A 332 17.86 -14.24 7.91
N TYR A 333 17.33 -14.63 6.75
CA TYR A 333 16.46 -15.78 6.58
C TYR A 333 17.07 -16.71 5.53
N LEU A 334 17.13 -18.00 5.85
CA LEU A 334 17.47 -19.05 4.93
C LEU A 334 16.24 -19.45 4.12
N VAL A 335 16.39 -19.49 2.81
CA VAL A 335 15.36 -19.91 1.86
C VAL A 335 15.30 -21.44 1.79
N GLY A 336 14.09 -21.96 1.92
CA GLY A 336 13.69 -23.36 1.81
C GLY A 336 12.51 -23.53 0.84
N ARG A 337 12.09 -24.79 0.61
CA ARG A 337 10.89 -25.12 -0.17
C ARG A 337 9.99 -26.12 0.55
N VAL A 338 8.70 -25.80 0.64
CA VAL A 338 7.66 -26.69 1.17
C VAL A 338 6.40 -26.53 0.33
N ASP A 339 5.85 -27.64 -0.17
CA ASP A 339 4.58 -27.67 -0.92
C ASP A 339 4.48 -26.63 -2.06
N GLY A 340 5.58 -26.43 -2.80
CA GLY A 340 5.66 -25.47 -3.91
C GLY A 340 5.77 -24.00 -3.49
N ARG A 341 5.77 -23.71 -2.19
CA ARG A 341 6.01 -22.37 -1.63
C ARG A 341 7.47 -22.16 -1.29
N VAL A 342 7.87 -20.89 -1.24
CA VAL A 342 9.14 -20.47 -0.64
C VAL A 342 8.95 -20.41 0.86
N GLN A 343 9.70 -21.21 1.62
CA GLN A 343 9.70 -21.15 3.08
C GLN A 343 10.93 -20.38 3.55
N LEU A 344 10.77 -19.51 4.53
CA LEU A 344 11.84 -18.73 5.11
C LEU A 344 12.07 -19.14 6.56
N THR A 345 13.32 -19.48 6.90
CA THR A 345 13.72 -19.83 8.26
C THR A 345 14.69 -18.78 8.79
N ARG A 346 14.32 -18.12 9.89
CA ARG A 346 15.15 -17.08 10.53
C ARG A 346 16.45 -17.69 11.06
N GLU A 347 17.61 -17.16 10.62
CA GLU A 347 18.93 -17.67 11.05
C GLU A 347 19.41 -17.03 12.37
N THR A 348 19.06 -15.76 12.62
CA THR A 348 19.56 -14.99 13.79
C THR A 348 18.42 -14.29 14.52
N ASP A 349 18.41 -14.39 15.84
CA ASP A 349 17.46 -13.65 16.68
C ASP A 349 18.05 -12.32 17.16
N ALA A 350 17.69 -11.22 16.49
CA ALA A 350 18.10 -9.87 16.89
C ALA A 350 17.61 -9.49 18.31
N ARG A 351 16.52 -10.10 18.80
CA ARG A 351 15.99 -9.89 20.16
C ARG A 351 17.01 -10.31 21.22
N ALA A 352 17.77 -11.36 20.96
CA ALA A 352 18.85 -11.82 21.83
C ALA A 352 20.00 -10.80 21.95
N GLY A 353 20.20 -9.93 20.96
CA GLY A 353 21.21 -8.87 20.98
C GLY A 353 20.93 -7.80 22.03
N TRP A 354 19.67 -7.38 22.16
CA TRP A 354 19.28 -6.34 23.13
C TRP A 354 19.36 -6.84 24.58
N ALA A 355 18.90 -8.06 24.85
CA ALA A 355 18.99 -8.68 26.19
C ALA A 355 20.45 -8.85 26.66
N ARG A 356 21.40 -8.92 25.74
CA ARG A 356 22.83 -9.14 26.03
C ARG A 356 23.67 -7.86 26.05
N SER A 357 23.24 -6.76 25.39
CA SER A 357 23.92 -5.45 25.42
C SER A 357 23.06 -4.32 24.84
N PRO A 358 22.26 -3.61 25.68
CA PRO A 358 21.39 -2.49 25.27
C PRO A 358 22.03 -1.36 24.44
N PRO A 359 23.29 -0.92 24.65
CA PRO A 359 23.82 0.24 23.93
C PRO A 359 24.16 -0.02 22.45
N ARG A 360 23.96 -1.24 21.93
CA ARG A 360 24.34 -1.63 20.55
C ARG A 360 23.17 -1.83 19.58
N VAL A 361 21.93 -1.69 20.02
CA VAL A 361 20.75 -1.96 19.18
C VAL A 361 20.54 -0.81 18.22
N ALA A 362 20.36 -1.05 16.92
CA ALA A 362 20.12 0.01 15.94
C ALA A 362 18.78 0.72 16.18
N LEU A 363 18.67 1.96 15.67
CA LEU A 363 17.49 2.81 15.88
C LEU A 363 16.20 2.17 15.36
N ASN A 364 16.26 1.49 14.22
CA ASN A 364 15.12 0.84 13.59
C ASN A 364 14.56 -0.34 14.41
N THR A 365 15.41 -1.17 15.02
CA THR A 365 15.01 -2.25 15.94
C THR A 365 14.28 -1.68 17.15
N TYR A 366 14.90 -0.67 17.77
CA TYR A 366 14.32 -0.01 18.93
C TYR A 366 12.96 0.61 18.59
N GLN A 367 12.91 1.36 17.49
CA GLN A 367 11.69 2.00 17.04
C GLN A 367 10.57 0.99 16.81
N ARG A 368 10.86 -0.10 16.11
CA ARG A 368 9.86 -1.12 15.80
C ARG A 368 9.30 -1.82 17.03
N MET A 369 10.11 -1.98 18.08
CA MET A 369 9.65 -2.47 19.36
C MET A 369 8.79 -1.42 20.10
N LEU A 370 9.21 -0.16 20.06
CA LEU A 370 8.50 0.95 20.68
C LEU A 370 7.14 1.21 20.00
N ASP A 371 7.07 1.15 18.66
CA ASP A 371 5.85 1.11 17.85
C ASP A 371 4.87 0.07 18.38
N GLY A 372 5.35 -1.16 18.55
CA GLY A 372 4.52 -2.25 19.00
C GLY A 372 3.90 -2.01 20.38
N ALA A 373 4.63 -1.33 21.27
CA ALA A 373 4.15 -0.92 22.58
C ALA A 373 3.17 0.26 22.49
N TYR A 374 3.43 1.25 21.63
CA TYR A 374 2.52 2.39 21.46
C TYR A 374 1.20 1.99 20.82
N GLU A 375 1.21 1.21 19.75
CA GLU A 375 -0.01 0.77 19.08
C GLU A 375 -0.90 -0.12 19.97
N ALA A 376 -0.37 -0.67 21.08
CA ALA A 376 -1.17 -1.37 22.09
C ALA A 376 -1.90 -0.41 23.06
N GLY A 377 -1.46 0.85 23.16
CA GLY A 377 -1.98 1.85 24.10
C GLY A 377 -2.54 3.12 23.46
N PHE A 378 -2.23 3.40 22.19
CA PHE A 378 -2.54 4.64 21.49
C PHE A 378 -3.09 4.35 20.08
N ASP A 379 -4.32 4.80 19.80
CA ASP A 379 -4.95 4.78 18.46
C ASP A 379 -4.37 5.93 17.61
N ALA A 380 -3.13 5.76 17.13
CA ALA A 380 -2.41 6.80 16.40
C ALA A 380 -1.65 6.25 15.19
N GLU A 381 -1.79 6.92 14.03
CA GLU A 381 -1.07 6.62 12.80
C GLU A 381 0.24 7.44 12.73
N GLN A 382 1.30 6.86 12.18
CA GLN A 382 2.58 7.56 12.01
C GLN A 382 2.49 8.52 10.82
N PHE A 383 2.80 9.80 11.05
CA PHE A 383 2.69 10.84 10.03
C PHE A 383 4.06 11.28 9.48
N THR A 384 5.05 11.49 10.35
CA THR A 384 6.40 11.91 9.94
C THR A 384 7.46 11.67 11.02
N GLY A 385 8.73 11.59 10.61
CA GLY A 385 9.90 11.51 11.48
C GLY A 385 10.83 12.71 11.26
N PHE A 386 11.44 13.21 12.34
CA PHE A 386 12.38 14.32 12.32
C PHE A 386 13.72 13.89 12.94
N THR A 387 14.80 13.93 12.16
CA THR A 387 16.15 13.63 12.67
C THR A 387 16.85 14.94 13.06
N PRO A 388 17.03 15.24 14.36
CA PRO A 388 17.77 16.41 14.80
C PRO A 388 19.26 16.32 14.46
N GLU A 389 19.89 17.45 14.16
CA GLU A 389 21.35 17.55 14.13
C GLU A 389 21.88 17.50 15.57
N LEU A 390 22.62 16.44 15.92
CA LEU A 390 23.15 16.21 17.25
C LEU A 390 24.68 16.09 17.22
N PRO A 391 25.39 16.48 18.29
CA PRO A 391 26.80 16.15 18.46
C PRO A 391 27.02 14.63 18.42
N GLU A 392 28.13 14.17 17.84
CA GLU A 392 28.49 12.74 17.72
C GLU A 392 28.51 11.99 19.07
N SER A 393 28.66 12.70 20.18
CA SER A 393 28.64 12.12 21.53
C SER A 393 27.25 11.65 22.00
N ILE A 394 26.19 12.00 21.28
CA ILE A 394 24.81 11.66 21.62
C ILE A 394 24.35 10.51 20.71
N PRO A 395 23.76 9.43 21.25
CA PRO A 395 23.19 8.37 20.44
C PRO A 395 22.21 8.94 19.42
N GLY A 396 22.31 8.52 18.16
CA GLY A 396 21.36 8.92 17.13
C GLY A 396 19.93 8.56 17.54
N PHE A 397 19.05 9.56 17.54
CA PHE A 397 17.64 9.43 17.86
C PHE A 397 16.84 10.38 16.96
N GLU A 398 15.54 10.13 16.83
CA GLU A 398 14.61 10.92 16.04
C GLU A 398 13.47 11.45 16.92
N VAL A 399 12.73 12.42 16.42
CA VAL A 399 11.45 12.80 16.98
C VAL A 399 10.36 12.39 16.00
N GLU A 400 9.52 11.46 16.43
CA GLU A 400 8.39 11.02 15.63
C GLU A 400 7.16 11.85 15.93
N VAL A 401 6.33 12.02 14.91
CA VAL A 401 5.03 12.67 15.02
C VAL A 401 3.98 11.67 14.56
N ARG A 402 3.05 11.36 15.46
CA ARG A 402 1.87 10.53 15.19
C ARG A 402 0.62 11.38 15.23
N GLU A 403 -0.29 11.11 14.32
CA GLU A 403 -1.61 11.71 14.30
C GLU A 403 -2.62 10.76 14.96
N SER A 404 -3.50 11.32 15.77
CA SER A 404 -4.60 10.61 16.42
C SER A 404 -5.86 11.46 16.31
N LYS A 405 -7.02 10.86 16.59
CA LYS A 405 -8.30 11.60 16.67
C LYS A 405 -8.28 12.78 17.66
N ALA A 406 -7.37 12.75 18.64
CA ALA A 406 -7.23 13.78 19.67
C ALA A 406 -6.21 14.89 19.33
N GLY A 407 -5.50 14.78 18.20
CA GLY A 407 -4.41 15.66 17.80
C GLY A 407 -3.13 14.89 17.53
N PHE A 408 -1.99 15.53 17.73
CA PHE A 408 -0.67 14.98 17.46
C PHE A 408 0.04 14.52 18.73
N PHE A 409 0.76 13.42 18.63
CA PHE A 409 1.61 12.88 19.66
C PHE A 409 3.04 12.86 19.15
N MET A 410 3.96 13.49 19.88
CA MET A 410 5.38 13.50 19.53
C MET A 410 6.19 12.69 20.53
N THR A 411 7.15 11.91 20.05
CA THR A 411 7.99 11.03 20.87
C THR A 411 9.45 11.13 20.48
N SER A 412 10.35 11.15 21.46
CA SER A 412 11.79 11.06 21.21
C SER A 412 12.20 9.59 21.00
N ASN A 413 12.12 9.13 19.76
CA ASN A 413 12.48 7.77 19.37
C ASN A 413 14.00 7.57 19.39
N GLY A 414 14.48 6.65 20.24
CA GLY A 414 15.88 6.23 20.30
C GLY A 414 16.60 6.69 21.58
N VAL A 415 16.05 7.69 22.27
CA VAL A 415 16.61 8.24 23.52
C VAL A 415 16.68 7.17 24.61
N GLY A 416 15.64 6.35 24.74
CA GLY A 416 15.56 5.30 25.75
C GLY A 416 16.44 4.07 25.45
N ARG A 417 17.15 4.02 24.32
CA ARG A 417 18.09 2.91 24.00
C ARG A 417 19.27 2.85 24.96
N VAL A 418 19.69 4.02 25.43
CA VAL A 418 20.86 4.17 26.29
C VAL A 418 20.39 4.54 27.69
N ALA A 419 20.92 3.85 28.68
CA ALA A 419 20.74 4.20 30.06
C ALA A 419 21.25 5.62 30.30
N GLN A 420 20.49 6.42 31.05
CA GLN A 420 20.97 7.72 31.53
C GLN A 420 22.32 7.54 32.26
N ARG A 421 23.26 8.47 32.06
CA ARG A 421 24.68 8.35 32.46
C ARG A 421 24.92 7.94 33.93
N PHE A 422 24.01 8.29 34.83
CA PHE A 422 24.12 8.02 36.27
C PHE A 422 23.06 7.03 36.79
N GLY A 423 22.36 6.35 35.90
CA GLY A 423 21.34 5.37 36.25
C GLY A 423 21.95 4.02 36.62
N SER A 424 21.46 3.39 37.68
CA SER A 424 21.73 1.99 38.00
C SER A 424 20.63 1.10 37.43
N ALA A 425 20.95 -0.11 36.96
CA ALA A 425 19.97 -1.03 36.36
C ALA A 425 18.72 -1.34 37.22
N GLU A 426 18.78 -1.11 38.54
CA GLU A 426 17.66 -1.31 39.48
C GLU A 426 16.64 -0.14 39.49
N GLN A 427 16.98 1.01 38.92
CA GLN A 427 16.12 2.19 38.87
C GLN A 427 15.16 2.11 37.67
N ARG A 428 13.86 2.30 37.90
CA ARG A 428 12.84 2.26 36.83
C ARG A 428 13.00 3.33 35.75
N ASN A 429 13.60 4.46 36.11
CA ASN A 429 13.70 5.64 35.26
C ASN A 429 15.06 5.74 34.55
N VAL A 430 15.83 4.65 34.48
CA VAL A 430 17.15 4.65 33.81
C VAL A 430 17.01 4.83 32.30
N HIS A 431 15.92 4.33 31.72
CA HIS A 431 15.60 4.48 30.32
C HIS A 431 14.38 5.37 30.19
N VAL A 432 14.51 6.48 29.47
CA VAL A 432 13.43 7.45 29.32
C VAL A 432 13.19 7.78 27.86
N VAL A 433 11.92 7.97 27.51
CA VAL A 433 11.48 8.57 26.24
C VAL A 433 10.67 9.80 26.57
N LEU A 434 11.00 10.92 25.94
CA LEU A 434 10.22 12.13 26.04
C LEU A 434 9.01 12.03 25.12
N VAL A 435 7.85 12.36 25.67
CA VAL A 435 6.59 12.38 24.91
C VAL A 435 5.89 13.71 25.11
N THR A 436 5.04 14.10 24.17
CA THR A 436 4.10 15.21 24.39
C THR A 436 2.92 15.11 23.44
N ALA A 437 1.75 15.60 23.89
CA ALA A 437 0.54 15.67 23.08
C ALA A 437 0.19 17.12 22.76
N MET A 438 -0.26 17.39 21.53
CA MET A 438 -0.58 18.73 21.05
C MET A 438 -1.73 18.72 20.03
N LYS A 439 -2.41 19.85 19.86
CA LYS A 439 -3.51 19.95 18.87
C LYS A 439 -3.02 20.13 17.43
N ALA A 440 -1.81 20.62 17.24
CA ALA A 440 -1.19 20.84 15.93
C ALA A 440 0.30 20.52 16.01
N HIS A 441 0.85 19.81 15.03
CA HIS A 441 2.29 19.54 14.97
C HIS A 441 3.07 20.79 14.55
N HIS A 442 4.28 20.97 15.09
CA HIS A 442 5.18 22.06 14.69
C HIS A 442 6.65 21.63 14.75
N PRO A 443 7.48 21.84 13.69
CA PRO A 443 8.89 21.41 13.67
C PRO A 443 9.73 21.96 14.82
N MET A 444 9.46 23.19 15.29
CA MET A 444 10.19 23.76 16.43
C MET A 444 9.98 22.98 17.74
N ILE A 445 8.82 22.32 17.90
CA ILE A 445 8.59 21.49 19.09
C ILE A 445 9.38 20.19 18.99
N ALA A 446 9.52 19.62 17.78
CA ALA A 446 10.41 18.49 17.57
C ALA A 446 11.87 18.85 17.91
N ASN A 447 12.35 20.01 17.48
CA ASN A 447 13.67 20.54 17.87
C ASN A 447 13.82 20.72 19.39
N LEU A 448 12.78 21.21 20.06
CA LEU A 448 12.78 21.33 21.52
C LEU A 448 12.88 19.96 22.20
N ILE A 449 12.06 18.99 21.79
CA ILE A 449 12.10 17.61 22.33
C ILE A 449 13.50 17.03 22.14
N ALA A 450 14.08 17.19 20.94
CA ALA A 450 15.44 16.77 20.67
C ALA A 450 16.48 17.47 21.56
N THR A 451 16.35 18.77 21.76
CA THR A 451 17.25 19.54 22.64
C THR A 451 17.18 19.05 24.08
N VAL A 452 15.97 18.77 24.59
CA VAL A 452 15.80 18.26 25.95
C VAL A 452 16.34 16.82 26.07
N ALA A 453 16.07 15.96 25.09
CA ALA A 453 16.62 14.60 25.05
C ALA A 453 18.15 14.60 25.03
N ALA A 454 18.76 15.46 24.22
CA ALA A 454 20.20 15.67 24.16
C ALA A 454 20.75 16.17 25.50
N HIS A 455 20.05 17.09 26.17
CA HIS A 455 20.43 17.57 27.49
C HIS A 455 20.42 16.45 28.53
N ILE A 456 19.40 15.59 28.53
CA ILE A 456 19.30 14.44 29.45
C ILE A 456 20.53 13.52 29.33
N HIS A 457 21.00 13.27 28.10
CA HIS A 457 22.15 12.38 27.86
C HIS A 457 23.52 13.04 28.12
N THR A 458 23.64 14.34 27.91
CA THR A 458 24.93 15.05 28.01
C THR A 458 25.22 15.65 29.38
N GLN A 459 24.29 15.52 30.33
CA GLN A 459 24.49 16.07 31.67
C GLN A 459 25.80 15.61 32.31
N SER A 460 26.53 16.60 32.84
CA SER A 460 27.87 16.44 33.41
C SER A 460 27.87 16.34 34.93
N SER A 461 26.75 16.67 35.58
CA SER A 461 26.61 16.66 37.04
C SER A 461 25.98 15.34 37.50
N PRO A 462 26.55 14.64 38.50
CA PRO A 462 26.09 13.34 38.99
C PRO A 462 24.76 13.37 39.78
N ALA A 463 24.02 14.48 39.71
CA ALA A 463 22.81 14.69 40.51
C ALA A 463 21.59 14.06 39.83
N GLU A 464 21.48 12.73 39.97
CA GLU A 464 20.32 11.88 39.68
C GLU A 464 19.87 11.75 38.21
N VAL A 465 19.30 10.59 37.90
CA VAL A 465 18.60 10.31 36.64
C VAL A 465 17.29 11.10 36.58
N PHE A 466 16.96 11.63 35.41
CA PHE A 466 15.69 12.32 35.17
C PHE A 466 14.51 11.39 35.45
N LYS A 467 13.50 11.93 36.13
CA LYS A 467 12.26 11.24 36.53
C LYS A 467 11.06 12.19 36.48
N SER A 468 9.87 11.62 36.61
CA SER A 468 8.66 12.40 36.86
C SER A 468 8.83 13.33 38.07
N GLY A 469 8.53 14.61 37.87
CA GLY A 469 8.75 15.69 38.82
C GLY A 469 9.95 16.56 38.49
N ASP A 470 10.90 16.14 37.66
CA ASP A 470 12.04 17.01 37.38
C ASP A 470 11.65 18.18 36.49
N THR A 471 12.29 19.33 36.72
CA THR A 471 12.07 20.54 35.91
C THR A 471 13.20 20.76 34.92
N VAL A 472 12.85 21.04 33.67
CA VAL A 472 13.79 21.42 32.63
C VAL A 472 13.72 22.94 32.43
N GLY A 473 14.78 23.64 32.83
CA GLY A 473 14.87 25.11 32.78
C GLY A 473 15.15 25.69 31.40
N VAL A 474 14.63 25.09 30.34
CA VAL A 474 14.78 25.56 28.96
C VAL A 474 13.55 26.40 28.61
N PRO A 475 13.65 27.74 28.52
CA PRO A 475 12.52 28.56 28.12
C PRO A 475 12.17 28.35 26.65
N PHE A 476 10.89 28.46 26.30
CA PHE A 476 10.40 28.38 24.92
C PHE A 476 9.36 29.49 24.67
N ALA A 477 9.84 30.61 24.13
CA ALA A 477 9.11 31.87 24.07
C ALA A 477 7.88 31.82 23.16
N GLU A 478 7.93 30.98 22.13
CA GLU A 478 6.92 30.77 21.10
C GLU A 478 5.59 30.26 21.69
N ILE A 479 5.64 29.50 22.79
CA ILE A 479 4.45 29.08 23.56
C ILE A 479 4.33 29.81 24.90
N GLY A 480 5.22 30.76 25.19
CA GLY A 480 5.29 31.46 26.46
C GLY A 480 5.69 30.59 27.66
N ALA A 481 6.39 29.48 27.42
CA ALA A 481 6.88 28.61 28.48
C ALA A 481 8.19 29.16 29.07
N ALA A 482 8.25 29.28 30.39
CA ALA A 482 9.48 29.63 31.11
C ALA A 482 10.39 28.40 31.35
N GLY A 483 9.82 27.20 31.25
CA GLY A 483 10.47 25.91 31.41
C GLY A 483 9.44 24.80 31.30
N PHE A 484 9.86 23.58 31.63
CA PHE A 484 9.01 22.39 31.57
C PHE A 484 9.10 21.61 32.88
N VAL A 485 8.06 20.84 33.17
CA VAL A 485 8.13 19.75 34.16
C VAL A 485 7.91 18.43 33.43
N LEU A 486 8.63 17.41 33.85
CA LEU A 486 8.47 16.05 33.36
C LEU A 486 7.36 15.37 34.17
N ALA A 487 6.29 14.95 33.52
CA ALA A 487 5.22 14.16 34.14
C ALA A 487 5.32 12.70 33.67
N SER A 488 5.04 11.73 34.53
CA SER A 488 4.93 10.34 34.08
C SER A 488 3.72 10.17 33.16
N ALA A 489 3.96 9.66 31.95
CA ALA A 489 2.94 9.22 31.00
C ALA A 489 2.77 7.68 31.02
N GLY A 490 3.37 7.02 32.01
CA GLY A 490 3.43 5.56 32.12
C GLY A 490 4.80 5.01 31.75
N SER A 491 4.84 3.72 31.50
CA SER A 491 6.05 3.00 31.09
C SER A 491 5.71 1.92 30.08
N VAL A 492 6.70 1.57 29.28
CA VAL A 492 6.62 0.47 28.32
C VAL A 492 7.75 -0.50 28.59
N VAL A 493 7.41 -1.77 28.75
CA VAL A 493 8.40 -2.84 28.75
C VAL A 493 8.51 -3.31 27.31
N ILE A 494 9.60 -2.93 26.66
CA ILE A 494 9.92 -3.42 25.34
C ILE A 494 10.43 -4.86 25.50
N ALA A 495 9.71 -5.87 25.01
CA ALA A 495 10.15 -7.28 25.06
C ALA A 495 10.67 -7.75 26.45
N GLU A 496 11.81 -8.45 26.53
CA GLU A 496 12.40 -9.02 27.75
C GLU A 496 13.46 -8.14 28.45
N GLY A 497 13.47 -6.82 28.24
CA GLY A 497 14.52 -5.96 28.78
C GLY A 497 13.97 -4.77 29.56
N PRO A 498 14.75 -3.69 29.75
CA PRO A 498 14.41 -2.66 30.73
C PRO A 498 13.07 -1.99 30.44
N GLU A 499 12.36 -1.70 31.53
CA GLU A 499 11.21 -0.79 31.53
C GLU A 499 11.69 0.59 31.07
N ILE A 500 10.98 1.17 30.11
CA ILE A 500 11.24 2.51 29.58
C ILE A 500 10.14 3.44 30.11
N GLU A 501 10.53 4.42 30.90
CA GLU A 501 9.60 5.43 31.41
C GLU A 501 9.28 6.45 30.31
N LEU A 502 7.99 6.72 30.11
CA LEU A 502 7.52 7.77 29.22
C LEU A 502 7.36 9.06 30.05
N LEU A 503 8.14 10.08 29.72
CA LEU A 503 8.12 11.37 30.41
C LEU A 503 7.46 12.43 29.51
N GLU A 504 6.26 12.85 29.89
CA GLU A 504 5.51 13.93 29.23
C GLU A 504 6.18 15.28 29.52
N LEU A 505 6.57 16.00 28.48
CA LEU A 505 7.00 17.39 28.56
C LEU A 505 5.78 18.30 28.74
N VAL A 506 5.62 18.87 29.94
CA VAL A 506 4.52 19.79 30.25
C VAL A 506 5.05 21.23 30.39
N PRO A 507 4.61 22.16 29.52
CA PRO A 507 5.09 23.55 29.55
C PRO A 507 4.59 24.28 30.80
N LEU A 508 5.50 24.97 31.48
CA LEU A 508 5.23 25.81 32.65
C LEU A 508 5.33 27.30 32.33
N THR A 509 4.40 28.08 32.86
CA THR A 509 4.53 29.54 32.96
C THR A 509 5.63 29.92 33.94
N LYS A 510 6.06 31.18 33.92
CA LYS A 510 7.07 31.69 34.86
C LYS A 510 6.67 31.47 36.33
N ALA A 511 5.42 31.76 36.68
CA ALA A 511 4.91 31.59 38.04
C ALA A 511 4.86 30.11 38.46
N GLU A 512 4.48 29.20 37.55
CA GLU A 512 4.46 27.76 37.85
C GLU A 512 5.88 27.19 37.98
N LEU A 513 6.84 27.66 37.17
CA LEU A 513 8.24 27.23 37.30
C LEU A 513 8.86 27.73 38.62
N GLU A 514 8.59 28.99 39.00
CA GLU A 514 9.00 29.53 40.30
C GLU A 514 8.32 28.75 41.44
N GLY A 515 7.03 28.44 41.31
CA GLY A 515 6.31 27.60 42.25
C GLY A 515 6.90 26.19 42.38
N ALA A 516 7.26 25.56 41.27
CA ALA A 516 7.91 24.24 41.27
C ALA A 516 9.26 24.27 41.99
N ARG A 517 10.02 25.37 41.86
CA ARG A 517 11.29 25.57 42.56
C ARG A 517 11.13 25.84 44.06
N LEU A 518 10.09 26.57 44.44
CA LEU A 518 9.86 27.00 45.82
C LEU A 518 9.16 25.92 46.67
N TYR A 519 8.15 25.27 46.10
CA TYR A 519 7.25 24.36 46.81
C TYR A 519 7.43 22.90 46.40
N GLY A 520 8.18 22.66 45.33
CA GLY A 520 8.37 21.33 44.75
C GLY A 520 7.46 21.09 43.56
N SER A 521 7.98 20.37 42.58
CA SER A 521 7.31 20.05 41.32
C SER A 521 6.11 19.11 41.47
N ARG A 522 6.06 18.29 42.54
CA ARG A 522 4.92 17.41 42.81
C ARG A 522 3.62 18.19 43.05
N ASP A 523 3.68 19.33 43.71
CA ASP A 523 2.50 20.15 43.97
C ASP A 523 1.96 20.78 42.69
N VAL A 524 2.89 21.26 41.85
CA VAL A 524 2.56 21.75 40.50
C VAL A 524 1.98 20.62 39.64
N LEU A 525 2.61 19.44 39.62
CA LEU A 525 2.09 18.27 38.92
C LEU A 525 0.76 17.77 39.48
N SER A 526 0.49 17.89 40.78
CA SER A 526 -0.82 17.52 41.35
C SER A 526 -1.94 18.45 40.87
N THR A 527 -1.60 19.72 40.67
CA THR A 527 -2.52 20.74 40.13
C THR A 527 -2.74 20.51 38.63
N LEU A 528 -1.66 20.22 37.89
CA LEU A 528 -1.70 19.92 36.46
C LEU A 528 -2.26 18.52 36.15
N GLY A 529 -2.11 17.55 37.06
CA GLY A 529 -2.57 16.17 36.91
C GLY A 529 -4.09 16.05 37.01
N LYS A 530 -4.76 17.06 37.58
CA LYS A 530 -6.22 17.23 37.49
C LYS A 530 -6.67 17.69 36.10
N MET A 531 -5.74 18.10 35.22
CA MET A 531 -6.06 18.48 33.84
C MET A 531 -6.19 17.23 32.96
N THR A 532 -7.20 17.24 32.10
CA THR A 532 -7.34 16.22 31.06
C THR A 532 -6.15 16.26 30.08
N PRO A 533 -5.83 15.16 29.37
CA PRO A 533 -4.82 15.18 28.31
C PRO A 533 -5.06 16.29 27.28
N GLN A 534 -6.32 16.56 26.92
CA GLN A 534 -6.70 17.68 26.05
C GLN A 534 -6.33 19.04 26.65
N SER A 535 -6.61 19.26 27.93
CA SER A 535 -6.25 20.50 28.63
C SER A 535 -4.73 20.69 28.72
N ARG A 536 -3.95 19.62 28.82
CA ARG A 536 -2.47 19.70 28.74
C ARG A 536 -1.99 20.01 27.32
N ALA A 537 -2.58 19.37 26.32
CA ALA A 537 -2.32 19.66 24.90
C ALA A 537 -2.64 21.12 24.53
N GLU A 538 -3.64 21.73 25.17
CA GLU A 538 -3.98 23.15 24.97
C GLU A 538 -2.94 24.13 25.48
N ARG A 539 -1.97 23.70 26.30
CA ARG A 539 -0.88 24.56 26.77
C ARG A 539 0.20 24.75 25.69
N TRP A 540 0.21 23.92 24.66
CA TRP A 540 1.10 24.03 23.49
C TRP A 540 0.60 25.02 22.43
N ARG A 541 -0.31 25.94 22.77
CA ARG A 541 -0.78 26.98 21.84
C ARG A 541 0.38 27.91 21.49
N LEU A 542 0.92 27.76 20.29
CA LEU A 542 1.86 28.71 19.71
C LEU A 542 1.21 30.09 19.67
N LYS A 543 1.91 31.09 20.19
CA LYS A 543 1.66 32.47 19.84
C LYS A 543 2.14 32.61 18.41
N LEU A 544 1.25 32.42 17.44
CA LEU A 544 1.52 32.88 16.07
C LEU A 544 1.76 34.38 16.19
N VAL A 545 3.03 34.77 16.15
CA VAL A 545 3.43 36.16 16.02
C VAL A 545 2.98 36.54 14.62
N ASN A 546 1.98 37.43 14.54
CA ASN A 546 1.55 38.02 13.27
C ASN A 546 2.72 38.69 12.55
#